data_AF-A0A7V8WRP9-F1
#
_entry.id   AF-A0A7V8WRP9-F1
#
_cell.length_a   1.000
_cell.length_b   1.000
_cell.length_c   1.000
_cell.angle_alpha   90.00
_cell.angle_beta   90.00
_cell.angle_gamma   90.00
#
_symmetry.space_group_name_H-M   'P 1'
#
loop_
_entity.id
_entity.type
_entity.pdbx_description
1 polymer ?
#
loop_
_entity_poly.entity_id
_entity_poly.type
_entity_poly.pdbx_seq_one_letter_code
_entity_poly.pdbx_strand_id
1 'polypeptide(L)'
;MLHSPRLRSWWDDVQDSLWLIPALGTLLCGALAFFLVWLDHRLTLGSSGDGVSWVFTGGSEGARGVLSAIAASLITVTGTIFSIAIVAMQLASGQFTPRVLRHFTGDRANQVVLAVFIGTFTYSMLVLRTVRGEDDEGGAFVPVVSVSVAILLSLVCIGLLIFFIHHSARSIQISVILDTAADDTAALVREHFREHPEGGFDLTGPPVHDGPPFVVCCREGGYLQHLDEDDLLAVAGERNVTIRVLEPVGAFTYEGTELARVWPAASVDEETERRIHDTFVTGIERTLHHDVAFGVRQLADIAIKSLSPGINDPTTATQAVDRLGGILVMAGRRLPPARILTADGRPAVFLPTVSFEELVDLACTQIRHYGAADVIFVSHLLLTLRRIGELVPPEHHGVIHLHTRLVRDESHQRLALPHEIEAIDTLAAWLHSGDPTLPNADGGLFTTGHTTTKHNHRAVIE
;
A
#
# COMPACT_ATOMS: atom_id res chain seq x y z
N MET A 1 -5.69 -3.59 -24.39
CA MET A 1 -4.24 -3.43 -24.13
C MET A 1 -3.89 -1.99 -24.46
N LEU A 2 -3.74 -1.14 -23.44
CA LEU A 2 -3.48 0.29 -23.62
C LEU A 2 -1.97 0.49 -23.84
N HIS A 3 -1.59 1.12 -24.95
CA HIS A 3 -0.23 1.19 -25.50
C HIS A 3 0.58 2.43 -25.09
N SER A 4 0.16 3.22 -24.09
CA SER A 4 1.02 4.28 -23.58
C SER A 4 1.19 4.22 -22.06
N PRO A 5 2.43 4.28 -21.54
CA PRO A 5 2.71 4.24 -20.11
C PRO A 5 2.06 5.41 -19.35
N ARG A 6 1.91 6.58 -20.00
CA ARG A 6 1.14 7.72 -19.46
C ARG A 6 -0.36 7.42 -19.28
N LEU A 7 -0.96 6.59 -20.13
CA LEU A 7 -2.35 6.16 -19.91
C LEU A 7 -2.46 5.11 -18.80
N ARG A 8 -1.43 4.28 -18.59
CA ARG A 8 -1.41 3.33 -17.47
C ARG A 8 -1.31 4.06 -16.14
N SER A 9 -0.35 4.97 -15.99
CA SER A 9 -0.22 5.78 -14.77
C SER A 9 -1.48 6.61 -14.49
N TRP A 10 -2.07 7.23 -15.53
CA TRP A 10 -3.32 7.96 -15.39
C TRP A 10 -4.51 7.03 -15.04
N TRP A 11 -4.54 5.82 -15.60
CA TRP A 11 -5.58 4.84 -15.28
C TRP A 11 -5.46 4.36 -13.84
N ASP A 12 -4.25 4.16 -13.34
CA ASP A 12 -3.98 3.80 -11.96
C ASP A 12 -4.41 4.93 -11.01
N ASP A 13 -4.07 6.19 -11.33
CA ASP A 13 -4.54 7.38 -10.59
C ASP A 13 -6.08 7.51 -10.58
N VAL A 14 -6.73 7.12 -11.68
CA VAL A 14 -8.20 7.13 -11.82
C VAL A 14 -8.84 5.96 -11.06
N GLN A 15 -8.19 4.81 -10.99
CA GLN A 15 -8.64 3.67 -10.18
C GLN A 15 -8.51 3.94 -8.68
N ASP A 16 -7.47 4.69 -8.28
CA ASP A 16 -7.25 5.12 -6.90
C ASP A 16 -8.16 6.30 -6.50
N SER A 17 -8.94 6.84 -7.44
CA SER A 17 -9.91 7.90 -7.18
C SER A 17 -11.13 7.39 -6.41
N LEU A 18 -11.42 8.05 -5.28
CA LEU A 18 -12.61 7.81 -4.46
C LEU A 18 -13.94 7.83 -5.22
N TRP A 19 -14.02 8.56 -6.35
CA TRP A 19 -15.30 8.95 -6.96
C TRP A 19 -15.73 8.08 -8.12
N LEU A 20 -14.81 7.30 -8.72
CA LEU A 20 -15.11 6.55 -9.93
C LEU A 20 -16.17 5.47 -9.68
N ILE A 21 -15.96 4.62 -8.67
CA ILE A 21 -16.89 3.53 -8.33
C ILE A 21 -18.25 4.09 -7.85
N PRO A 22 -18.33 5.10 -6.96
CA PRO A 22 -19.60 5.74 -6.61
C PRO A 22 -20.35 6.33 -7.79
N ALA A 23 -19.66 7.01 -8.71
CA ALA A 23 -20.29 7.59 -9.90
C ALA A 23 -20.87 6.49 -10.81
N LEU A 24 -20.10 5.43 -11.08
CA LEU A 24 -20.55 4.28 -11.87
C LEU A 24 -21.71 3.55 -11.20
N GLY A 25 -21.66 3.31 -9.89
CA GLY A 25 -22.74 2.67 -9.14
C GLY A 25 -24.03 3.50 -9.16
N THR A 26 -23.91 4.82 -9.04
CA THR A 26 -25.05 5.73 -9.16
C THR A 26 -25.69 5.66 -10.54
N LEU A 27 -24.88 5.66 -11.61
CA LEU A 27 -25.36 5.49 -12.98
C LEU A 27 -26.05 4.13 -13.18
N LEU A 28 -25.47 3.05 -12.65
CA LEU A 28 -26.03 1.71 -12.74
C LEU A 28 -27.38 1.59 -12.02
N CYS A 29 -27.48 2.12 -10.80
CA CYS A 29 -28.74 2.18 -10.06
C CYS A 29 -29.77 3.07 -10.77
N GLY A 30 -29.35 4.17 -11.38
CA GLY A 30 -30.23 5.01 -12.21
C GLY A 30 -30.77 4.25 -13.41
N ALA A 31 -29.91 3.55 -14.16
CA ALA A 31 -30.32 2.69 -15.26
C ALA A 31 -31.26 1.57 -14.81
N LEU A 32 -30.99 0.96 -13.65
CA LEU A 32 -31.85 -0.04 -13.03
C LEU A 32 -33.24 0.52 -12.71
N ALA A 33 -33.33 1.76 -12.21
CA ALA A 33 -34.61 2.43 -11.95
C ALA A 33 -35.43 2.59 -13.24
N PHE A 34 -34.83 3.11 -14.31
CA PHE A 34 -35.52 3.23 -15.60
C PHE A 34 -35.95 1.88 -16.17
N PHE A 35 -35.10 0.87 -16.07
CA PHE A 35 -35.39 -0.48 -16.54
C PHE A 35 -36.56 -1.12 -15.76
N LEU A 36 -36.56 -1.04 -14.43
CA LEU A 36 -37.61 -1.61 -13.60
C LEU A 36 -38.93 -0.86 -13.74
N VAL A 37 -38.92 0.47 -13.87
CA VAL A 37 -40.14 1.24 -14.15
C VAL A 37 -40.73 0.88 -15.51
N TRP A 38 -39.87 0.72 -16.54
CA TRP A 38 -40.30 0.26 -17.85
C TRP A 38 -40.89 -1.16 -17.80
N LEU A 39 -40.29 -2.05 -16.99
CA LEU A 39 -40.79 -3.40 -16.78
C LEU A 39 -42.14 -3.39 -16.05
N ASP A 40 -42.27 -2.57 -15.01
CA ASP A 40 -43.53 -2.34 -14.30
C ASP A 40 -44.62 -1.89 -15.28
N HIS A 41 -44.37 -0.90 -16.15
CA HIS A 41 -45.33 -0.49 -17.18
C HIS A 41 -45.80 -1.64 -18.07
N ARG A 42 -44.91 -2.57 -18.43
CA ARG A 42 -45.28 -3.74 -19.26
C ARG A 42 -46.07 -4.80 -18.49
N LEU A 43 -45.75 -5.00 -17.21
CA LEU A 43 -46.42 -5.99 -16.37
C LEU A 43 -47.81 -5.50 -15.94
N THR A 44 -47.96 -4.23 -15.57
CA THR A 44 -49.24 -3.64 -15.15
C THR A 44 -50.27 -3.59 -16.30
N LEU A 45 -49.81 -3.49 -17.55
CA LEU A 45 -50.67 -3.58 -18.73
C LEU A 45 -51.17 -5.02 -19.04
N GLY A 46 -50.59 -6.04 -18.40
CA GLY A 46 -50.88 -7.46 -18.68
C GLY A 46 -51.67 -8.21 -17.61
N SER A 47 -51.76 -7.70 -16.37
CA SER A 47 -52.34 -8.44 -15.24
C SER A 47 -53.50 -7.70 -14.57
N SER A 48 -54.71 -7.90 -15.08
CA SER A 48 -55.92 -7.72 -14.27
C SER A 48 -56.02 -8.90 -13.28
N GLY A 49 -55.55 -8.71 -12.06
CA GLY A 49 -56.21 -9.34 -10.90
C GLY A 49 -55.48 -10.38 -10.06
N ASP A 50 -54.37 -11.00 -10.48
CA ASP A 50 -53.66 -11.94 -9.60
C ASP A 50 -52.18 -12.06 -9.98
N GLY A 51 -51.30 -11.49 -9.17
CA GLY A 51 -49.88 -11.47 -9.48
C GLY A 51 -49.00 -11.17 -8.28
N VAL A 52 -48.47 -12.26 -7.70
CA VAL A 52 -47.22 -12.33 -6.94
C VAL A 52 -47.27 -11.85 -5.47
N SER A 53 -47.63 -12.75 -4.54
CA SER A 53 -47.84 -12.46 -3.10
C SER A 53 -46.60 -12.04 -2.28
N TRP A 54 -45.42 -11.96 -2.88
CA TRP A 54 -44.17 -11.55 -2.22
C TRP A 54 -43.74 -10.11 -2.56
N VAL A 55 -44.52 -9.40 -3.38
CA VAL A 55 -44.23 -8.04 -3.87
C VAL A 55 -45.11 -7.03 -3.14
N PHE A 56 -44.67 -5.77 -3.05
CA PHE A 56 -45.33 -4.69 -2.32
C PHE A 56 -46.84 -4.58 -2.61
N THR A 57 -47.67 -4.69 -1.59
CA THR A 57 -49.14 -4.70 -1.71
C THR A 57 -49.80 -3.36 -1.36
N GLY A 58 -49.03 -2.29 -1.19
CA GLY A 58 -49.55 -0.97 -0.81
C GLY A 58 -50.01 -0.12 -1.99
N GLY A 59 -50.87 0.86 -1.72
CA GLY A 59 -51.31 1.86 -2.71
C GLY A 59 -50.24 2.92 -3.01
N SER A 60 -50.60 3.89 -3.86
CA SER A 60 -49.71 4.98 -4.33
C SER A 60 -49.13 5.82 -3.18
N GLU A 61 -49.94 6.14 -2.16
CA GLU A 61 -49.45 6.84 -0.96
C GLU A 61 -48.44 6.02 -0.17
N GLY A 62 -48.69 4.72 0.00
CA GLY A 62 -47.76 3.82 0.68
C GLY A 62 -46.42 3.72 -0.05
N ALA A 63 -46.45 3.58 -1.38
CA ALA A 63 -45.25 3.56 -2.21
C ALA A 63 -44.47 4.87 -2.10
N ARG A 64 -45.14 6.03 -2.18
CA ARG A 64 -44.52 7.35 -2.00
C ARG A 64 -43.89 7.49 -0.62
N GLY A 65 -44.61 7.09 0.43
CA GLY A 65 -44.13 7.13 1.81
C GLY A 65 -42.88 6.30 2.02
N VAL A 66 -42.88 5.04 1.57
CA VAL A 66 -41.73 4.13 1.69
C VAL A 66 -40.52 4.64 0.91
N LEU A 67 -40.70 5.01 -0.36
CA LEU A 67 -39.60 5.51 -1.20
C LEU A 67 -39.02 6.82 -0.65
N SER A 68 -39.87 7.73 -0.13
CA SER A 68 -39.43 8.98 0.50
C SER A 68 -38.66 8.72 1.79
N ALA A 69 -39.13 7.78 2.63
CA ALA A 69 -38.44 7.41 3.87
C ALA A 69 -37.08 6.75 3.58
N ILE A 70 -36.99 5.89 2.56
CA ILE A 70 -35.72 5.30 2.11
C ILE A 70 -34.78 6.39 1.62
N ALA A 71 -35.25 7.31 0.76
CA ALA A 71 -34.40 8.39 0.25
C ALA A 71 -33.89 9.31 1.39
N ALA A 72 -34.77 9.74 2.30
CA ALA A 72 -34.41 10.61 3.41
C ALA A 72 -33.44 9.96 4.43
N SER A 73 -33.61 8.66 4.69
CA SER A 73 -32.68 7.92 5.56
C SER A 73 -31.32 7.73 4.91
N LEU A 74 -31.27 7.35 3.62
CA LEU A 74 -30.01 7.12 2.91
C LEU A 74 -29.17 8.38 2.73
N ILE A 75 -29.77 9.54 2.45
CA ILE A 75 -28.98 10.80 2.37
C ILE A 75 -28.32 11.14 3.71
N THR A 76 -29.02 10.90 4.82
CA THR A 76 -28.51 11.14 6.17
C THR A 76 -27.37 10.18 6.52
N VAL A 77 -27.56 8.88 6.29
CA VAL A 77 -26.55 7.86 6.56
C VAL A 77 -25.33 8.06 5.67
N THR A 78 -25.51 8.43 4.40
CA THR A 78 -24.40 8.77 3.48
C THR A 78 -23.56 9.92 4.03
N GLY A 79 -24.20 10.96 4.57
CA GLY A 79 -23.48 12.06 5.23
C GLY A 79 -22.69 11.60 6.47
N THR A 80 -23.24 10.66 7.24
CA THR A 80 -22.54 10.07 8.40
C THR A 80 -21.33 9.24 7.96
N ILE A 81 -21.48 8.42 6.91
CA ILE A 81 -20.38 7.64 6.32
C ILE A 81 -19.25 8.57 5.86
N PHE A 82 -19.57 9.65 5.14
CA PHE A 82 -18.60 10.67 4.76
C PHE A 82 -17.90 11.30 5.97
N SER A 83 -18.66 11.65 7.00
CA SER A 83 -18.10 12.24 8.22
C SER A 83 -17.13 11.31 8.92
N ILE A 84 -17.50 10.02 9.07
CA ILE A 84 -16.64 9.00 9.66
C ILE A 84 -15.39 8.78 8.81
N ALA A 85 -15.53 8.71 7.48
CA ALA A 85 -14.40 8.56 6.57
C ALA A 85 -13.41 9.73 6.66
N ILE A 86 -13.91 10.98 6.76
CA ILE A 86 -13.07 12.17 6.94
C ILE A 86 -12.39 12.14 8.32
N VAL A 87 -13.10 11.79 9.39
CA VAL A 87 -12.51 11.68 10.73
C VAL A 87 -11.44 10.58 10.77
N ALA A 88 -11.69 9.44 10.14
CA ALA A 88 -10.71 8.36 10.00
C ALA A 88 -9.47 8.86 9.24
N MET A 89 -9.65 9.59 8.14
CA MET A 89 -8.57 10.21 7.38
C MET A 89 -7.80 11.25 8.21
N GLN A 90 -8.48 12.05 9.03
CA GLN A 90 -7.84 13.03 9.91
C GLN A 90 -7.02 12.36 11.01
N LEU A 91 -7.57 11.34 11.68
CA LEU A 91 -6.85 10.54 12.66
C LEU A 91 -5.65 9.83 12.02
N ALA A 92 -5.84 9.31 10.82
CA ALA A 92 -4.77 8.69 10.04
C ALA A 92 -3.68 9.70 9.69
N SER A 93 -4.01 10.90 9.22
CA SER A 93 -3.02 11.93 8.95
C SER A 93 -2.33 12.46 10.22
N GLY A 94 -3.04 12.48 11.36
CA GLY A 94 -2.50 12.90 12.65
C GLY A 94 -1.52 11.87 13.23
N GLN A 95 -1.87 10.59 13.16
CA GLN A 95 -1.09 9.49 13.74
C GLN A 95 -0.11 8.84 12.77
N PHE A 96 -0.29 8.99 11.45
CA PHE A 96 0.55 8.36 10.42
C PHE A 96 1.19 9.38 9.48
N THR A 97 2.15 8.92 8.66
CA THR A 97 2.80 9.75 7.65
C THR A 97 1.80 9.98 6.49
N PRO A 98 1.74 11.18 5.87
CA PRO A 98 0.84 11.47 4.74
C PRO A 98 0.89 10.44 3.60
N ARG A 99 2.00 9.69 3.49
CA ARG A 99 2.26 8.63 2.53
C ARG A 99 1.34 7.40 2.69
N VAL A 100 0.92 7.10 3.92
CA VAL A 100 -0.01 6.00 4.24
C VAL A 100 -1.46 6.35 3.86
N LEU A 101 -1.78 7.64 3.73
CA LEU A 101 -3.13 8.14 3.55
C LEU A 101 -3.76 7.73 2.21
N ARG A 102 -2.94 7.47 1.18
CA ARG A 102 -3.42 7.01 -0.14
C ARG A 102 -4.16 5.68 -0.05
N HIS A 103 -3.72 4.80 0.84
CA HIS A 103 -4.36 3.50 1.04
C HIS A 103 -5.80 3.62 1.55
N PHE A 104 -6.12 4.68 2.32
CA PHE A 104 -7.48 4.96 2.78
C PHE A 104 -8.38 5.56 1.70
N THR A 105 -7.80 6.22 0.69
CA THR A 105 -8.54 6.86 -0.41
C THR A 105 -8.87 5.83 -1.51
N GLY A 106 -8.01 4.84 -1.73
CA GLY A 106 -8.21 3.73 -2.67
C GLY A 106 -9.04 2.55 -2.13
N ASP A 107 -9.56 2.62 -0.90
CA ASP A 107 -10.26 1.49 -0.28
C ASP A 107 -11.57 1.14 -1.02
N ARG A 108 -11.53 0.05 -1.79
CA ARG A 108 -12.66 -0.45 -2.58
C ARG A 108 -13.88 -0.76 -1.74
N ALA A 109 -13.72 -1.19 -0.48
CA ALA A 109 -14.85 -1.47 0.39
C ALA A 109 -15.64 -0.19 0.69
N ASN A 110 -14.93 0.90 1.01
CA ASN A 110 -15.54 2.20 1.24
C ASN A 110 -16.22 2.74 -0.04
N GLN A 111 -15.54 2.62 -1.18
CA GLN A 111 -16.07 3.05 -2.46
C GLN A 111 -17.35 2.29 -2.87
N VAL A 112 -17.41 0.97 -2.65
CA VAL A 112 -18.59 0.14 -2.93
C VAL A 112 -19.74 0.48 -1.99
N VAL A 113 -19.48 0.64 -0.69
CA VAL A 113 -20.51 1.06 0.26
C VAL A 113 -21.11 2.39 -0.18
N LEU A 114 -20.26 3.38 -0.49
CA LEU A 114 -20.72 4.69 -0.92
C LEU A 114 -21.54 4.62 -2.24
N ALA A 115 -21.09 3.79 -3.19
CA ALA A 115 -21.79 3.55 -4.44
C ALA A 115 -23.19 2.98 -4.24
N VAL A 116 -23.36 2.00 -3.35
CA VAL A 116 -24.66 1.39 -3.07
C VAL A 116 -25.58 2.36 -2.34
N PHE A 117 -25.08 3.16 -1.40
CA PHE A 117 -25.88 4.13 -0.66
C PHE A 117 -26.39 5.27 -1.56
N ILE A 118 -25.49 5.93 -2.29
CA ILE A 118 -25.84 7.00 -3.23
C ILE A 118 -26.71 6.44 -4.36
N GLY A 119 -26.35 5.27 -4.90
CA GLY A 119 -27.11 4.60 -5.94
C GLY A 119 -28.53 4.24 -5.49
N THR A 120 -28.72 3.70 -4.29
CA THR A 120 -30.05 3.37 -3.75
C THR A 120 -30.87 4.63 -3.47
N PHE A 121 -30.24 5.71 -3.02
CA PHE A 121 -30.89 7.02 -2.89
C PHE A 121 -31.39 7.53 -4.25
N THR A 122 -30.53 7.54 -5.27
CA THR A 122 -30.88 7.97 -6.62
C THR A 122 -31.96 7.08 -7.23
N TYR A 123 -31.84 5.75 -7.08
CA TYR A 123 -32.85 4.78 -7.49
C TYR A 123 -34.21 5.11 -6.87
N SER A 124 -34.26 5.32 -5.54
CA SER A 124 -35.50 5.59 -4.81
C SER A 124 -36.15 6.90 -5.25
N MET A 125 -35.35 7.96 -5.48
CA MET A 125 -35.83 9.24 -6.01
C MET A 125 -36.36 9.14 -7.44
N LEU A 126 -35.68 8.39 -8.32
CA LEU A 126 -36.12 8.19 -9.70
C LEU A 126 -37.43 7.39 -9.76
N VAL A 127 -37.55 6.32 -8.98
CA VAL A 127 -38.80 5.53 -8.89
C VAL A 127 -39.91 6.38 -8.27
N LEU A 128 -39.62 7.15 -7.21
CA LEU A 128 -40.60 8.02 -6.53
C LEU A 128 -41.25 9.01 -7.50
N ARG A 129 -40.45 9.59 -8.40
CA ARG A 129 -40.94 10.51 -9.45
C ARG A 129 -42.01 9.89 -10.36
N THR A 130 -42.02 8.56 -10.50
CA THR A 130 -42.92 7.86 -11.43
C THR A 130 -44.24 7.43 -10.80
N VAL A 131 -44.34 7.43 -9.46
CA VAL A 131 -45.55 7.02 -8.72
C VAL A 131 -46.65 8.07 -8.92
N ARG A 132 -47.80 7.65 -9.46
CA ARG A 132 -48.98 8.49 -9.72
C ARG A 132 -50.19 7.98 -8.92
N GLY A 133 -50.90 8.90 -8.29
CA GLY A 133 -52.16 8.65 -7.57
C GLY A 133 -53.37 8.69 -8.51
N GLU A 134 -54.56 8.42 -7.97
CA GLU A 134 -55.82 8.44 -8.74
C GLU A 134 -56.17 9.85 -9.25
N ASP A 135 -55.75 10.89 -8.53
CA ASP A 135 -55.97 12.29 -8.87
C ASP A 135 -54.96 12.87 -9.89
N ASP A 136 -53.94 12.11 -10.28
CA ASP A 136 -52.87 12.59 -11.17
C ASP A 136 -53.23 12.41 -12.67
N GLU A 137 -52.80 13.36 -13.50
CA GLU A 137 -53.00 13.30 -14.95
C GLU A 137 -52.33 12.04 -15.54
N GLY A 138 -53.14 11.17 -16.17
CA GLY A 138 -52.68 9.90 -16.75
C GLY A 138 -53.00 8.64 -15.95
N GLY A 139 -53.73 8.76 -14.84
CA GLY A 139 -54.26 7.65 -14.05
C GLY A 139 -53.28 7.08 -13.02
N ALA A 140 -53.82 6.31 -12.06
CA ALA A 140 -53.04 5.71 -10.99
C ALA A 140 -52.01 4.71 -11.54
N PHE A 141 -50.75 4.89 -11.15
CA PHE A 141 -49.66 3.99 -11.50
C PHE A 141 -48.72 3.81 -10.32
N VAL A 142 -48.58 2.57 -9.87
CA VAL A 142 -47.70 2.17 -8.78
C VAL A 142 -46.71 1.12 -9.31
N PRO A 143 -45.40 1.41 -9.38
CA PRO A 143 -44.39 0.47 -9.85
C PRO A 143 -44.03 -0.51 -8.73
N VAL A 144 -44.87 -1.53 -8.56
CA VAL A 144 -44.83 -2.48 -7.44
C VAL A 144 -43.52 -3.28 -7.38
N VAL A 145 -42.96 -3.67 -8.53
CA VAL A 145 -41.66 -4.36 -8.59
C VAL A 145 -40.54 -3.40 -8.18
N SER A 146 -40.55 -2.18 -8.73
CA SER A 146 -39.52 -1.17 -8.43
C SER A 146 -39.50 -0.79 -6.93
N VAL A 147 -40.67 -0.65 -6.30
CA VAL A 147 -40.79 -0.38 -4.84
C VAL A 147 -40.23 -1.54 -4.02
N SER A 148 -40.50 -2.78 -4.42
CA SER A 148 -40.01 -3.97 -3.70
C SER A 148 -38.50 -4.09 -3.77
N VAL A 149 -37.91 -3.78 -4.94
CA VAL A 149 -36.45 -3.71 -5.09
C VAL A 149 -35.85 -2.57 -4.25
N ALA A 150 -36.56 -1.43 -4.11
CA ALA A 150 -36.11 -0.34 -3.23
C ALA A 150 -36.01 -0.81 -1.77
N ILE A 151 -37.02 -1.54 -1.29
CA ILE A 151 -37.05 -2.11 0.07
C ILE A 151 -35.89 -3.11 0.24
N LEU A 152 -35.68 -3.99 -0.74
CA LEU A 152 -34.57 -4.95 -0.69
C LEU A 152 -33.20 -4.24 -0.66
N LEU A 153 -32.99 -3.24 -1.51
CA LEU A 153 -31.75 -2.45 -1.52
C LEU A 153 -31.56 -1.72 -0.18
N SER A 154 -32.63 -1.20 0.43
CA SER A 154 -32.56 -0.58 1.76
C SER A 154 -32.13 -1.57 2.85
N LEU A 155 -32.60 -2.82 2.81
CA LEU A 155 -32.13 -3.87 3.72
C LEU A 155 -30.65 -4.20 3.49
N VAL A 156 -30.21 -4.25 2.23
CA VAL A 156 -28.78 -4.42 1.89
C VAL A 156 -27.95 -3.25 2.44
N CYS A 157 -28.43 -2.02 2.34
CA CYS A 157 -27.76 -0.85 2.92
C CYS A 157 -27.57 -0.98 4.44
N ILE A 158 -28.52 -1.55 5.18
CA ILE A 158 -28.37 -1.78 6.63
C ILE A 158 -27.21 -2.76 6.90
N GLY A 159 -27.14 -3.88 6.16
CA GLY A 159 -26.04 -4.83 6.28
C GLY A 159 -24.68 -4.20 5.93
N LEU A 160 -24.65 -3.41 4.86
CA LEU A 160 -23.46 -2.67 4.43
C LEU A 160 -23.03 -1.60 5.44
N LEU A 161 -23.97 -0.99 6.17
CA LEU A 161 -23.64 -0.04 7.23
C LEU A 161 -22.89 -0.73 8.39
N ILE A 162 -23.36 -1.89 8.82
CA ILE A 162 -22.70 -2.68 9.88
C ILE A 162 -21.32 -3.12 9.41
N PHE A 163 -21.23 -3.61 8.17
CA PHE A 163 -19.96 -3.96 7.54
C PHE A 163 -19.01 -2.75 7.49
N PHE A 164 -19.49 -1.59 7.05
CA PHE A 164 -18.72 -0.35 6.96
C PHE A 164 -18.15 0.05 8.32
N ILE A 165 -18.97 0.05 9.37
CA ILE A 165 -18.51 0.40 10.73
C ILE A 165 -17.41 -0.57 11.19
N HIS A 166 -17.60 -1.87 10.99
CA HIS A 166 -16.60 -2.87 11.35
C HIS A 166 -15.30 -2.71 10.55
N HIS A 167 -15.42 -2.49 9.24
CA HIS A 167 -14.30 -2.31 8.32
C HIS A 167 -13.51 -1.04 8.65
N SER A 168 -14.18 0.10 8.82
CA SER A 168 -13.55 1.36 9.22
C SER A 168 -12.87 1.26 10.59
N ALA A 169 -13.49 0.59 11.56
CA ALA A 169 -12.87 0.40 12.87
C ALA A 169 -11.60 -0.47 12.81
N ARG A 170 -11.56 -1.47 11.91
CA ARG A 170 -10.37 -2.30 11.68
C ARG A 170 -9.30 -1.59 10.86
N SER A 171 -9.68 -0.84 9.83
CA SER A 171 -8.70 -0.19 8.93
C SER A 171 -7.88 0.90 9.63
N ILE A 172 -8.42 1.50 10.71
CA ILE A 172 -7.69 2.45 11.56
C ILE A 172 -6.65 1.77 12.47
N GLN A 173 -6.72 0.44 12.67
CA GLN A 173 -5.75 -0.26 13.52
C GLN A 173 -4.36 -0.23 12.91
N ILE A 174 -3.40 0.23 13.71
CA ILE A 174 -2.01 0.43 13.28
C ILE A 174 -1.37 -0.85 12.73
N SER A 175 -1.69 -1.99 13.32
CA SER A 175 -1.20 -3.29 12.88
C SER A 175 -1.69 -3.64 11.46
N VAL A 176 -2.93 -3.30 11.10
CA VAL A 176 -3.47 -3.55 9.75
C VAL A 176 -2.76 -2.69 8.71
N ILE A 177 -2.56 -1.40 9.01
CA ILE A 177 -1.84 -0.47 8.13
C ILE A 177 -0.40 -0.94 7.93
N LEU A 178 0.26 -1.31 9.02
CA LEU A 178 1.64 -1.76 9.01
C LEU A 178 1.79 -3.06 8.21
N ASP A 179 0.90 -4.04 8.45
CA ASP A 179 0.90 -5.31 7.73
C ASP A 179 0.58 -5.09 6.25
N THR A 180 -0.35 -4.19 5.91
CA THR A 180 -0.67 -3.84 4.49
C THR A 180 0.54 -3.24 3.79
N ALA A 181 1.18 -2.23 4.39
CA ALA A 181 2.38 -1.61 3.81
C ALA A 181 3.54 -2.62 3.69
N ALA A 182 3.66 -3.54 4.64
CA ALA A 182 4.65 -4.59 4.61
C ALA A 182 4.37 -5.63 3.51
N ASP A 183 3.11 -6.04 3.35
CA ASP A 183 2.66 -7.00 2.35
C ASP A 183 2.82 -6.45 0.93
N ASP A 184 2.47 -5.18 0.71
CA ASP A 184 2.69 -4.48 -0.56
C ASP A 184 4.19 -4.43 -0.90
N THR A 185 5.03 -4.03 0.06
CA THR A 185 6.48 -3.97 -0.12
C THR A 185 7.06 -5.36 -0.40
N ALA A 186 6.60 -6.38 0.32
CA ALA A 186 7.01 -7.76 0.12
C ALA A 186 6.55 -8.31 -1.25
N ALA A 187 5.37 -7.91 -1.72
CA ALA A 187 4.88 -8.25 -3.06
C ALA A 187 5.80 -7.66 -4.13
N LEU A 188 6.20 -6.38 -4.01
CA LEU A 188 7.16 -5.75 -4.91
C LEU A 188 8.50 -6.48 -4.93
N VAL A 189 9.02 -6.88 -3.76
CA VAL A 189 10.25 -7.69 -3.69
C VAL A 189 10.06 -9.03 -4.40
N ARG A 190 8.93 -9.74 -4.19
CA ARG A 190 8.68 -11.02 -4.88
C ARG A 190 8.54 -10.89 -6.39
N GLU A 191 7.95 -9.79 -6.84
CA GLU A 191 7.70 -9.53 -8.26
C GLU A 191 8.98 -9.11 -9.00
N HIS A 192 9.78 -8.23 -8.39
CA HIS A 192 10.91 -7.61 -9.07
C HIS A 192 12.25 -8.28 -8.75
N PHE A 193 12.42 -8.85 -7.56
CA PHE A 193 13.68 -9.50 -7.18
C PHE A 193 13.63 -10.97 -7.59
N ARG A 194 14.64 -11.42 -8.33
CA ARG A 194 14.73 -12.79 -8.82
C ARG A 194 15.23 -13.72 -7.73
N GLU A 195 14.74 -14.95 -7.70
CA GLU A 195 15.36 -16.00 -6.90
C GLU A 195 16.80 -16.21 -7.37
N HIS A 196 17.74 -16.41 -6.44
CA HIS A 196 19.13 -16.72 -6.77
C HIS A 196 19.18 -17.97 -7.66
N PRO A 197 19.62 -17.90 -8.93
CA PRO A 197 19.87 -19.10 -9.69
C PRO A 197 21.09 -19.83 -9.12
N GLU A 198 21.08 -21.15 -9.19
CA GLU A 198 22.29 -21.95 -9.02
C GLU A 198 23.23 -21.70 -10.20
N GLY A 199 24.09 -20.68 -10.05
CA GLY A 199 24.99 -20.21 -11.09
C GLY A 199 25.01 -18.69 -11.10
N GLY A 200 26.01 -18.11 -10.43
CA GLY A 200 26.14 -16.66 -10.28
C GLY A 200 26.02 -15.91 -11.60
N PHE A 201 25.33 -14.77 -11.57
CA PHE A 201 25.35 -13.86 -12.70
C PHE A 201 26.67 -13.11 -12.76
N ASP A 202 27.15 -12.93 -13.98
CA ASP A 202 28.26 -12.04 -14.25
C ASP A 202 27.81 -10.61 -13.96
N LEU A 203 28.30 -10.02 -12.85
CA LEU A 203 28.12 -8.61 -12.52
C LEU A 203 29.01 -7.73 -13.41
N THR A 204 29.14 -8.05 -14.69
CA THR A 204 29.84 -7.20 -15.66
C THR A 204 29.12 -5.86 -15.70
N GLY A 205 29.81 -4.80 -15.26
CA GLY A 205 29.36 -3.44 -15.47
C GLY A 205 29.09 -3.16 -16.95
N PRO A 206 28.48 -2.01 -17.28
CA PRO A 206 28.24 -1.65 -18.68
C PRO A 206 29.53 -1.79 -19.49
N PRO A 207 29.47 -2.39 -20.69
CA PRO A 207 30.65 -2.56 -21.52
C PRO A 207 31.32 -1.21 -21.72
N VAL A 208 32.66 -1.21 -21.73
CA VAL A 208 33.43 -0.01 -22.05
C VAL A 208 33.10 0.34 -23.51
N HIS A 209 32.36 1.42 -23.70
CA HIS A 209 31.99 1.90 -25.02
C HIS A 209 33.03 2.89 -25.53
N ASP A 210 33.42 2.74 -26.79
CA ASP A 210 34.28 3.70 -27.47
C ASP A 210 33.48 4.94 -27.88
N GLY A 211 33.95 6.12 -27.45
CA GLY A 211 33.36 7.42 -27.81
C GLY A 211 32.35 7.98 -26.80
N PRO A 212 31.99 9.28 -26.94
CA PRO A 212 31.06 9.94 -26.03
C PRO A 212 29.63 9.38 -26.19
N PRO A 213 28.86 9.26 -25.09
CA PRO A 213 27.44 8.91 -25.16
C PRO A 213 26.59 10.03 -25.76
N PHE A 214 25.43 9.67 -26.29
CA PHE A 214 24.29 10.59 -26.37
C PHE A 214 23.62 10.64 -24.98
N VAL A 215 23.33 11.84 -24.48
CA VAL A 215 22.77 12.05 -23.14
C VAL A 215 21.29 12.41 -23.27
N VAL A 216 20.43 11.61 -22.63
CA VAL A 216 19.00 11.89 -22.52
C VAL A 216 18.77 12.62 -21.20
N CYS A 217 18.36 13.88 -21.27
CA CYS A 217 18.09 14.71 -20.11
C CYS A 217 16.60 14.80 -19.80
N CYS A 218 16.29 15.02 -18.52
CA CYS A 218 14.95 15.30 -18.06
C CYS A 218 14.48 16.66 -18.57
N ARG A 219 13.29 16.71 -19.19
CA ARG A 219 12.68 17.95 -19.70
C ARG A 219 11.95 18.74 -18.63
N GLU A 220 11.42 18.07 -17.62
CA GLU A 220 10.63 18.68 -16.54
C GLU A 220 11.01 18.04 -15.21
N GLY A 221 11.33 18.88 -14.21
CA GLY A 221 11.68 18.38 -12.88
C GLY A 221 10.51 17.66 -12.19
N GLY A 222 10.84 16.64 -11.40
CA GLY A 222 9.86 15.83 -10.68
C GLY A 222 10.43 14.49 -10.24
N TYR A 223 9.62 13.70 -9.54
CA TYR A 223 9.96 12.32 -9.21
C TYR A 223 9.84 11.43 -10.43
N LEU A 224 10.84 10.61 -10.71
CA LEU A 224 10.72 9.53 -11.69
C LEU A 224 9.77 8.47 -11.13
N GLN A 225 8.55 8.37 -11.66
CA GLN A 225 7.48 7.51 -11.15
C GLN A 225 7.46 6.13 -11.82
N HIS A 226 7.83 6.07 -13.09
CA HIS A 226 7.81 4.83 -13.86
C HIS A 226 8.85 4.88 -14.98
N LEU A 227 9.40 3.70 -15.28
CA LEU A 227 10.24 3.44 -16.43
C LEU A 227 9.62 2.28 -17.21
N ASP A 228 9.25 2.51 -18.46
CA ASP A 228 8.78 1.44 -19.35
C ASP A 228 10.00 0.64 -19.85
N GLU A 229 10.39 -0.38 -19.08
CA GLU A 229 11.55 -1.22 -19.35
C GLU A 229 11.41 -2.00 -20.67
N ASP A 230 10.20 -2.42 -21.02
CA ASP A 230 9.90 -3.20 -22.23
C ASP A 230 10.07 -2.32 -23.49
N ASP A 231 9.46 -1.13 -23.49
CA ASP A 231 9.62 -0.19 -24.61
C ASP A 231 11.07 0.31 -24.70
N LEU A 232 11.76 0.51 -23.57
CA LEU A 232 13.18 0.89 -23.57
C LEU A 232 14.06 -0.21 -24.16
N LEU A 233 13.78 -1.47 -23.85
CA LEU A 233 14.46 -2.63 -24.41
C LEU A 233 14.16 -2.79 -25.91
N ALA A 234 12.92 -2.56 -26.34
CA ALA A 234 12.54 -2.60 -27.74
C ALA A 234 13.30 -1.54 -28.56
N VAL A 235 13.38 -0.31 -28.08
CA VAL A 235 14.18 0.76 -28.70
C VAL A 235 15.66 0.37 -28.78
N ALA A 236 16.20 -0.19 -27.69
CA ALA A 236 17.59 -0.64 -27.64
C ALA A 236 17.88 -1.74 -28.67
N GLY A 237 16.96 -2.69 -28.84
CA GLY A 237 17.00 -3.76 -29.84
C GLY A 237 16.97 -3.22 -31.27
N GLU A 238 15.91 -2.48 -31.61
CA GLU A 238 15.64 -1.96 -32.96
C GLU A 238 16.75 -1.06 -33.50
N ARG A 239 17.33 -0.21 -32.65
CA ARG A 239 18.39 0.73 -33.03
C ARG A 239 19.80 0.18 -32.80
N ASN A 240 19.91 -1.05 -32.30
CA ASN A 240 21.15 -1.68 -31.92
C ASN A 240 22.04 -0.80 -31.00
N VAL A 241 21.39 -0.16 -30.01
CA VAL A 241 22.06 0.70 -29.03
C VAL A 241 22.17 0.02 -27.67
N THR A 242 23.09 0.54 -26.85
CA THR A 242 23.20 0.24 -25.43
C THR A 242 22.78 1.47 -24.63
N ILE A 243 21.85 1.28 -23.71
CA ILE A 243 21.28 2.34 -22.88
C ILE A 243 21.69 2.08 -21.43
N ARG A 244 22.25 3.07 -20.75
CA ARG A 244 22.48 3.06 -19.31
C ARG A 244 21.60 4.10 -18.65
N VAL A 245 20.63 3.64 -17.88
CA VAL A 245 19.82 4.50 -17.01
C VAL A 245 20.67 4.88 -15.80
N LEU A 246 20.59 6.14 -15.40
CA LEU A 246 21.36 6.70 -14.29
C LEU A 246 20.52 6.91 -13.03
N GLU A 247 19.27 7.33 -13.21
CA GLU A 247 18.36 7.66 -12.12
C GLU A 247 17.38 6.50 -11.86
N PRO A 248 17.29 5.98 -10.63
CA PRO A 248 16.31 4.96 -10.27
C PRO A 248 14.90 5.54 -10.17
N VAL A 249 13.88 4.69 -10.37
CA VAL A 249 12.51 5.03 -10.02
C VAL A 249 12.46 5.48 -8.55
N GLY A 250 11.77 6.59 -8.31
CA GLY A 250 11.68 7.27 -7.02
C GLY A 250 12.68 8.41 -6.82
N ALA A 251 13.68 8.57 -7.69
CA ALA A 251 14.61 9.70 -7.65
C ALA A 251 13.90 11.03 -7.99
N PHE A 252 14.27 12.11 -7.30
CA PHE A 252 13.84 13.45 -7.66
C PHE A 252 14.81 14.05 -8.67
N THR A 253 14.31 14.39 -9.85
CA THR A 253 15.09 14.92 -10.96
C THR A 253 14.79 16.41 -11.16
N TYR A 254 15.78 17.15 -11.63
CA TYR A 254 15.63 18.54 -12.05
C TYR A 254 15.57 18.60 -13.58
N GLU A 255 15.06 19.70 -14.12
CA GLU A 255 15.24 19.99 -15.54
C GLU A 255 16.73 19.96 -15.88
N GLY A 256 17.10 19.20 -16.92
CA GLY A 256 18.48 18.99 -17.33
C GLY A 256 19.22 17.85 -16.62
N THR A 257 18.63 17.18 -15.62
CA THR A 257 19.23 15.97 -15.01
C THR A 257 19.41 14.88 -16.08
N GLU A 258 20.59 14.25 -16.13
CA GLU A 258 20.86 13.13 -17.03
C GLU A 258 20.06 11.89 -16.59
N LEU A 259 19.07 11.46 -17.39
CA LEU A 259 18.28 10.27 -17.10
C LEU A 259 18.97 9.01 -17.61
N ALA A 260 19.55 9.07 -18.81
CA ALA A 260 20.21 7.96 -19.45
C ALA A 260 21.36 8.39 -20.38
N ARG A 261 22.30 7.46 -20.59
CA ARG A 261 23.39 7.57 -21.56
C ARG A 261 23.25 6.46 -22.59
N VAL A 262 23.40 6.80 -23.86
CA VAL A 262 23.14 5.90 -25.00
C VAL A 262 24.38 5.80 -25.89
N TRP A 263 24.75 4.58 -26.26
CA TRP A 263 25.86 4.28 -27.16
C TRP A 263 25.44 3.37 -28.32
N PRO A 264 26.04 3.54 -29.52
CA PRO A 264 26.85 4.70 -29.91
C PRO A 264 25.97 5.93 -30.13
N ALA A 265 26.49 7.13 -29.86
CA ALA A 265 25.72 8.38 -30.00
C ALA A 265 25.18 8.60 -31.42
N ALA A 266 25.92 8.13 -32.44
CA ALA A 266 25.53 8.27 -33.85
C ALA A 266 24.26 7.49 -34.24
N SER A 267 23.82 6.54 -33.42
CA SER A 267 22.59 5.76 -33.65
C SER A 267 21.35 6.41 -33.06
N VAL A 268 21.47 7.58 -32.42
CA VAL A 268 20.36 8.30 -31.80
C VAL A 268 19.96 9.48 -32.67
N ASP A 269 18.85 9.34 -33.39
CA ASP A 269 18.15 10.44 -34.07
C ASP A 269 17.06 11.06 -33.16
N GLU A 270 16.45 12.16 -33.60
CA GLU A 270 15.40 12.87 -32.85
C GLU A 270 14.21 11.95 -32.50
N GLU A 271 13.88 11.00 -33.37
CA GLU A 271 12.81 10.03 -33.12
C GLU A 271 13.19 9.06 -32.00
N THR A 272 14.42 8.54 -32.04
CA THR A 272 14.95 7.62 -31.03
C THR A 272 15.09 8.31 -29.68
N GLU A 273 15.62 9.53 -29.64
CA GLU A 273 15.67 10.33 -28.42
C GLU A 273 14.28 10.49 -27.82
N ARG A 274 13.29 10.89 -28.62
CA ARG A 274 11.91 11.06 -28.14
C ARG A 274 11.32 9.76 -27.59
N ARG A 275 11.52 8.64 -28.29
CA ARG A 275 11.06 7.33 -27.82
C ARG A 275 11.70 6.93 -26.50
N ILE A 276 13.01 7.10 -26.35
CA ILE A 276 13.72 6.85 -25.08
C ILE A 276 13.20 7.78 -24.00
N HIS A 277 13.01 9.07 -24.28
CA HIS A 277 12.47 10.01 -23.31
C HIS A 277 11.05 9.62 -22.87
N ASP A 278 10.18 9.19 -23.79
CA ASP A 278 8.79 8.84 -23.48
C ASP A 278 8.64 7.56 -22.64
N THR A 279 9.70 6.76 -22.47
CA THR A 279 9.72 5.66 -21.49
C THR A 279 9.86 6.15 -20.05
N PHE A 280 10.37 7.37 -19.82
CA PHE A 280 10.48 7.97 -18.49
C PHE A 280 9.20 8.75 -18.17
N VAL A 281 8.55 8.40 -17.06
CA VAL A 281 7.37 9.11 -16.57
C VAL A 281 7.74 9.85 -15.29
N THR A 282 7.65 11.17 -15.32
CA THR A 282 7.86 12.03 -14.14
C THR A 282 6.55 12.55 -13.59
N GLY A 283 6.51 12.81 -12.28
CA GLY A 283 5.36 13.43 -11.62
C GLY A 283 5.71 14.12 -10.30
N ILE A 284 4.71 14.77 -9.70
CA ILE A 284 4.89 15.65 -8.53
C ILE A 284 5.22 14.86 -7.25
N GLU A 285 4.77 13.61 -7.16
CA GLU A 285 4.96 12.76 -5.99
C GLU A 285 5.54 11.39 -6.37
N ARG A 286 6.25 10.75 -5.45
CA ARG A 286 6.72 9.37 -5.59
C ARG A 286 5.53 8.39 -5.54
N THR A 287 5.60 7.31 -6.30
CA THR A 287 4.59 6.23 -6.36
C THR A 287 5.17 4.91 -5.85
N LEU A 288 4.31 4.03 -5.32
CA LEU A 288 4.71 2.75 -4.72
C LEU A 288 5.01 1.65 -5.75
N HIS A 289 4.44 1.75 -6.96
CA HIS A 289 4.26 0.60 -7.85
C HIS A 289 5.53 -0.11 -8.31
N HIS A 290 6.70 0.53 -8.25
CA HIS A 290 7.98 -0.06 -8.70
C HIS A 290 9.14 0.24 -7.73
N ASP A 291 8.83 0.57 -6.47
CA ASP A 291 9.82 1.16 -5.56
C ASP A 291 9.84 0.53 -4.17
N VAL A 292 10.62 -0.54 -4.06
CA VAL A 292 10.87 -1.24 -2.79
C VAL A 292 11.45 -0.30 -1.73
N ALA A 293 12.33 0.63 -2.13
CA ALA A 293 12.92 1.58 -1.19
C ALA A 293 11.85 2.52 -0.61
N PHE A 294 10.82 2.89 -1.38
CA PHE A 294 9.71 3.68 -0.88
C PHE A 294 8.89 2.90 0.17
N GLY A 295 8.61 1.62 -0.07
CA GLY A 295 7.93 0.75 0.89
C GLY A 295 8.69 0.60 2.21
N VAL A 296 10.01 0.34 2.13
CA VAL A 296 10.92 0.33 3.30
C VAL A 296 10.88 1.68 4.02
N ARG A 297 10.91 2.79 3.29
CA ARG A 297 10.84 4.12 3.87
C ARG A 297 9.51 4.38 4.59
N GLN A 298 8.39 3.92 4.06
CA GLN A 298 7.08 4.08 4.69
C GLN A 298 7.01 3.38 6.05
N LEU A 299 7.54 2.15 6.15
CA LEU A 299 7.63 1.42 7.41
C LEU A 299 8.61 2.10 8.38
N ALA A 300 9.73 2.61 7.90
CA ALA A 300 10.67 3.36 8.72
C ALA A 300 10.07 4.66 9.26
N ASP A 301 9.31 5.40 8.44
CA ASP A 301 8.61 6.62 8.85
C ASP A 301 7.58 6.32 9.97
N ILE A 302 6.89 5.17 9.91
CA ILE A 302 5.99 4.72 10.99
C ILE A 302 6.77 4.51 12.29
N ALA A 303 7.88 3.76 12.23
CA ALA A 303 8.73 3.52 13.41
C ALA A 303 9.26 4.83 14.01
N ILE A 304 9.78 5.73 13.17
CA ILE A 304 10.32 7.04 13.60
C ILE A 304 9.23 7.89 14.25
N LYS A 305 8.03 7.93 13.66
CA LYS A 305 6.91 8.69 14.21
C LYS A 305 6.48 8.14 15.57
N SER A 306 6.43 6.82 15.72
CA SER A 306 6.13 6.16 16.99
C SER A 306 7.20 6.42 18.06
N LEU A 307 8.47 6.47 17.70
CA LEU A 307 9.58 6.81 18.61
C LEU A 307 9.71 8.30 18.92
N SER A 308 8.97 9.16 18.21
CA SER A 308 9.06 10.61 18.42
C SER A 308 8.58 11.00 19.83
N PRO A 309 9.15 12.05 20.45
CA PRO A 309 8.76 12.46 21.82
C PRO A 309 7.28 12.80 21.99
N GLY A 310 6.57 13.14 20.90
CA GLY A 310 5.15 13.46 20.93
C GLY A 310 4.21 12.25 20.94
N ILE A 311 4.70 11.07 20.52
CA ILE A 311 3.91 9.82 20.49
C ILE A 311 4.42 8.83 21.53
N ASN A 312 5.74 8.59 21.55
CA ASN A 312 6.44 7.71 22.49
C ASN A 312 5.80 6.31 22.65
N ASP A 313 5.59 5.64 21.52
CA ASP A 313 5.05 4.28 21.43
C ASP A 313 6.11 3.29 20.89
N PRO A 314 7.01 2.78 21.74
CA PRO A 314 8.04 1.83 21.33
C PRO A 314 7.47 0.47 20.90
N THR A 315 6.24 0.12 21.29
CA THR A 315 5.61 -1.14 20.91
C THR A 315 5.27 -1.15 19.42
N THR A 316 4.67 -0.05 18.92
CA THR A 316 4.43 0.10 17.47
C THR A 316 5.74 0.15 16.69
N ALA A 317 6.75 0.86 17.19
CA ALA A 317 8.06 0.92 16.53
C ALA A 317 8.71 -0.46 16.41
N THR A 318 8.62 -1.28 17.46
CA THR A 318 9.05 -2.68 17.48
C THR A 318 8.34 -3.50 16.40
N GLN A 319 7.01 -3.38 16.30
CA GLN A 319 6.24 -4.06 15.24
C GLN A 319 6.73 -3.65 13.85
N ALA A 320 6.97 -2.35 13.61
CA ALA A 320 7.47 -1.87 12.32
C ALA A 320 8.85 -2.43 11.98
N VAL A 321 9.75 -2.51 12.96
CA VAL A 321 11.08 -3.13 12.81
C VAL A 321 10.97 -4.63 12.49
N ASP A 322 10.02 -5.36 13.07
CA ASP A 322 9.81 -6.78 12.72
C ASP A 322 9.45 -6.97 11.24
N ARG A 323 8.56 -6.12 10.71
CA ARG A 323 8.12 -6.20 9.31
C ARG A 323 9.24 -5.79 8.37
N LEU A 324 9.97 -4.73 8.71
CA LEU A 324 11.19 -4.32 8.01
C LEU A 324 12.21 -5.47 7.98
N GLY A 325 12.44 -6.15 9.10
CA GLY A 325 13.36 -7.28 9.17
C GLY A 325 12.95 -8.42 8.22
N GLY A 326 11.65 -8.75 8.17
CA GLY A 326 11.12 -9.73 7.22
C GLY A 326 11.36 -9.35 5.75
N ILE A 327 11.13 -8.09 5.39
CA ILE A 327 11.36 -7.56 4.04
C ILE A 327 12.85 -7.59 3.70
N LEU A 328 13.72 -7.15 4.62
CA LEU A 328 15.16 -7.16 4.41
C LEU A 328 15.69 -8.58 4.23
N VAL A 329 15.27 -9.55 5.05
CA VAL A 329 15.64 -10.97 4.83
C VAL A 329 15.20 -11.45 3.45
N MET A 330 13.97 -11.12 3.04
CA MET A 330 13.43 -11.49 1.73
C MET A 330 14.21 -10.83 0.58
N ALA A 331 14.61 -9.57 0.72
CA ALA A 331 15.39 -8.84 -0.26
C ALA A 331 16.85 -9.35 -0.34
N GLY A 332 17.51 -9.54 0.80
CA GLY A 332 18.90 -10.04 0.86
C GLY A 332 19.06 -11.50 0.45
N ARG A 333 17.97 -12.28 0.40
CA ARG A 333 17.96 -13.65 -0.15
C ARG A 333 17.67 -13.72 -1.63
N ARG A 334 17.36 -12.59 -2.26
CA ARG A 334 17.04 -12.52 -3.68
C ARG A 334 18.04 -11.62 -4.37
N LEU A 335 18.16 -11.82 -5.68
CA LEU A 335 18.91 -10.90 -6.49
C LEU A 335 18.00 -9.71 -6.80
N PRO A 336 18.48 -8.46 -6.63
CA PRO A 336 17.75 -7.32 -7.18
C PRO A 336 17.49 -7.52 -8.68
N PRO A 337 16.42 -6.92 -9.25
CA PRO A 337 16.06 -7.07 -10.65
C PRO A 337 17.27 -6.93 -11.57
N ALA A 338 17.27 -7.70 -12.67
CA ALA A 338 18.40 -7.82 -13.56
C ALA A 338 18.91 -6.43 -13.98
N ARG A 339 20.13 -6.10 -13.55
CA ARG A 339 20.87 -4.87 -13.91
C ARG A 339 21.11 -4.71 -15.40
N ILE A 340 20.79 -5.74 -16.19
CA ILE A 340 21.07 -5.84 -17.61
C ILE A 340 19.89 -6.54 -18.29
N LEU A 341 19.12 -5.80 -19.08
CA LEU A 341 18.16 -6.38 -20.00
C LEU A 341 18.87 -6.72 -21.30
N THR A 342 18.54 -7.88 -21.86
CA THR A 342 19.18 -8.39 -23.07
C THR A 342 18.23 -8.32 -24.25
N ALA A 343 18.68 -7.71 -25.34
CA ALA A 343 17.99 -7.74 -26.63
C ALA A 343 18.77 -8.68 -27.56
N ASP A 344 18.12 -9.65 -28.19
CA ASP A 344 18.75 -10.60 -29.13
C ASP A 344 20.02 -11.29 -28.58
N GLY A 345 20.04 -11.58 -27.26
CA GLY A 345 21.16 -12.24 -26.58
C GLY A 345 22.34 -11.32 -26.23
N ARG A 346 22.28 -10.01 -26.47
CA ARG A 346 23.28 -9.03 -26.02
C ARG A 346 22.78 -8.14 -24.88
N PRO A 347 23.63 -7.75 -23.91
CA PRO A 347 23.36 -6.67 -22.97
C PRO A 347 22.98 -5.36 -23.68
N ALA A 348 21.76 -4.87 -23.46
CA ALA A 348 21.21 -3.73 -24.18
C ALA A 348 20.77 -2.58 -23.27
N VAL A 349 20.17 -2.86 -22.11
CA VAL A 349 19.73 -1.81 -21.17
C VAL A 349 20.30 -2.09 -19.78
N PHE A 350 20.93 -1.09 -19.18
CA PHE A 350 21.51 -1.14 -17.84
C PHE A 350 20.69 -0.28 -16.89
N LEU A 351 20.10 -0.89 -15.87
CA LEU A 351 19.20 -0.22 -14.93
C LEU A 351 19.87 0.00 -13.57
N PRO A 352 19.68 1.17 -12.92
CA PRO A 352 20.05 1.36 -11.53
C PRO A 352 19.11 0.55 -10.64
N THR A 353 19.67 -0.12 -9.63
CA THR A 353 18.91 -0.93 -8.68
C THR A 353 19.27 -0.49 -7.27
N VAL A 354 18.29 -0.48 -6.36
CA VAL A 354 18.60 -0.30 -4.94
C VAL A 354 19.38 -1.52 -4.44
N SER A 355 20.51 -1.27 -3.78
CA SER A 355 21.32 -2.35 -3.19
C SER A 355 20.73 -2.80 -1.86
N PHE A 356 21.10 -4.00 -1.41
CA PHE A 356 20.69 -4.47 -0.08
C PHE A 356 21.20 -3.52 1.02
N GLU A 357 22.44 -3.03 0.87
CA GLU A 357 23.07 -2.09 1.78
C GLU A 357 22.28 -0.79 1.86
N GLU A 358 21.84 -0.25 0.72
CA GLU A 358 21.00 0.95 0.66
C GLU A 358 19.65 0.73 1.35
N LEU A 359 19.04 -0.46 1.24
CA LEU A 359 17.80 -0.79 1.95
C LEU A 359 18.01 -0.87 3.47
N VAL A 360 19.10 -1.48 3.93
CA VAL A 360 19.44 -1.52 5.36
C VAL A 360 19.74 -0.11 5.89
N ASP A 361 20.51 0.69 5.15
CA ASP A 361 20.77 2.09 5.48
C ASP A 361 19.48 2.88 5.62
N LEU A 362 18.57 2.72 4.66
CA LEU A 362 17.28 3.38 4.63
C LEU A 362 16.39 2.99 5.82
N ALA A 363 16.35 1.69 6.15
CA ALA A 363 15.56 1.17 7.26
C ALA A 363 16.13 1.63 8.61
N CYS A 364 17.44 1.50 8.83
CA CYS A 364 18.01 1.60 10.17
C CYS A 364 18.43 3.02 10.56
N THR A 365 18.78 3.89 9.61
CA THR A 365 19.50 5.15 9.92
C THR A 365 18.75 6.13 10.81
N GLN A 366 17.49 6.41 10.48
CA GLN A 366 16.71 7.31 11.32
C GLN A 366 16.10 6.57 12.52
N ILE A 367 15.71 5.31 12.34
CA ILE A 367 15.14 4.50 13.42
C ILE A 367 16.10 4.41 14.61
N ARG A 368 17.37 4.08 14.38
CA ARG A 368 18.37 4.02 15.47
C ARG A 368 18.52 5.37 16.18
N HIS A 369 18.48 6.47 15.42
CA HIS A 369 18.65 7.80 15.98
C HIS A 369 17.50 8.20 16.91
N TYR A 370 16.26 7.94 16.52
CA TYR A 370 15.11 8.25 17.36
C TYR A 370 14.92 7.25 18.50
N GLY A 371 15.32 5.99 18.31
CA GLY A 371 15.15 4.93 19.30
C GLY A 371 16.28 4.78 20.33
N ALA A 372 17.43 5.41 20.11
CA ALA A 372 18.66 5.18 20.90
C ALA A 372 18.57 5.45 22.42
N ALA A 373 17.53 6.15 22.89
CA ALA A 373 17.32 6.39 24.33
C ALA A 373 16.45 5.32 25.01
N ASP A 374 15.85 4.39 24.24
CA ASP A 374 14.98 3.33 24.77
C ASP A 374 15.72 1.99 24.69
N VAL A 375 16.16 1.48 25.85
CA VAL A 375 16.93 0.24 25.95
C VAL A 375 16.17 -0.98 25.41
N ILE A 376 14.85 -1.02 25.57
CA ILE A 376 14.02 -2.15 25.13
C ILE A 376 13.96 -2.14 23.60
N PHE A 377 13.69 -0.97 23.01
CA PHE A 377 13.64 -0.80 21.57
C PHE A 377 15.00 -1.08 20.92
N VAL A 378 16.09 -0.52 21.46
CA VAL A 378 17.44 -0.75 20.93
C VAL A 378 17.81 -2.23 20.99
N SER A 379 17.50 -2.91 22.11
CA SER A 379 17.72 -4.35 22.24
C SER A 379 16.99 -5.14 21.16
N HIS A 380 15.74 -4.77 20.88
CA HIS A 380 14.94 -5.39 19.82
C HIS A 380 15.52 -5.13 18.42
N LEU A 381 15.97 -3.91 18.14
CA LEU A 381 16.61 -3.56 16.87
C LEU A 381 17.89 -4.37 16.66
N LEU A 382 18.72 -4.54 17.68
CA LEU A 382 19.94 -5.37 17.63
C LEU A 382 19.61 -6.84 17.40
N LEU A 383 18.61 -7.39 18.10
CA LEU A 383 18.15 -8.76 17.88
C LEU A 383 17.60 -8.96 16.46
N THR A 384 16.90 -7.97 15.91
CA THR A 384 16.40 -7.99 14.54
C THR A 384 17.55 -7.98 13.53
N LEU A 385 18.54 -7.10 13.70
CA LEU A 385 19.75 -7.07 12.86
C LEU A 385 20.51 -8.39 12.92
N ARG A 386 20.64 -8.99 14.11
CA ARG A 386 21.20 -10.34 14.30
C ARG A 386 20.45 -11.37 13.46
N ARG A 387 19.12 -11.45 13.58
CA ARG A 387 18.30 -12.40 12.82
C ARG A 387 18.43 -12.19 11.32
N ILE A 388 18.47 -10.93 10.87
CA ILE A 388 18.73 -10.62 9.45
C ILE A 388 20.08 -11.22 9.04
N GLY A 389 21.16 -10.93 9.80
CA GLY A 389 22.50 -11.44 9.53
C GLY A 389 22.59 -12.97 9.50
N GLU A 390 21.87 -13.68 10.37
CA GLU A 390 21.79 -15.15 10.38
C GLU A 390 21.09 -15.72 9.13
N LEU A 391 20.20 -14.94 8.51
CA LEU A 391 19.32 -15.40 7.44
C LEU A 391 19.75 -14.93 6.05
N VAL A 392 20.57 -13.89 5.91
CA VAL A 392 21.07 -13.38 4.63
C VAL A 392 22.44 -13.97 4.27
N PRO A 393 22.82 -14.03 2.98
CA PRO A 393 24.13 -14.49 2.54
C PRO A 393 25.31 -13.70 3.13
N PRO A 394 26.51 -14.30 3.25
CA PRO A 394 27.68 -13.68 3.88
C PRO A 394 28.13 -12.35 3.26
N GLU A 395 27.89 -12.13 1.96
CA GLU A 395 28.24 -10.88 1.27
C GLU A 395 27.56 -9.64 1.88
N HIS A 396 26.39 -9.82 2.49
CA HIS A 396 25.65 -8.74 3.15
C HIS A 396 26.02 -8.53 4.63
N HIS A 397 26.84 -9.39 5.22
CA HIS A 397 27.18 -9.29 6.66
C HIS A 397 27.89 -7.98 7.00
N GLY A 398 28.66 -7.42 6.06
CA GLY A 398 29.37 -6.14 6.25
C GLY A 398 28.44 -4.99 6.65
N VAL A 399 27.31 -4.82 5.97
CA VAL A 399 26.36 -3.74 6.27
C VAL A 399 25.59 -3.99 7.57
N ILE A 400 25.27 -5.26 7.88
CA ILE A 400 24.63 -5.62 9.14
C ILE A 400 25.55 -5.28 10.32
N HIS A 401 26.83 -5.69 10.25
CA HIS A 401 27.81 -5.33 11.28
C HIS A 401 27.98 -3.81 11.43
N LEU A 402 28.00 -3.07 10.31
CA LEU A 402 28.06 -1.62 10.34
C LEU A 402 26.91 -1.02 11.15
N HIS A 403 25.66 -1.38 10.84
CA HIS A 403 24.50 -0.84 11.56
C HIS A 403 24.44 -1.28 13.01
N THR A 404 24.85 -2.50 13.33
CA THR A 404 24.93 -2.94 14.73
C THR A 404 25.88 -2.08 15.54
N ARG A 405 27.06 -1.75 15.00
CA ARG A 405 27.98 -0.82 15.66
C ARG A 405 27.38 0.57 15.80
N LEU A 406 26.77 1.10 14.72
CA LEU A 406 26.15 2.43 14.75
C LEU A 406 25.01 2.51 15.78
N VAL A 407 24.17 1.47 15.90
CA VAL A 407 23.11 1.37 16.91
C VAL A 407 23.71 1.39 18.32
N ARG A 408 24.75 0.58 18.56
CA ARG A 408 25.46 0.54 19.85
C ARG A 408 26.03 1.92 20.20
N ASP A 409 26.80 2.52 19.29
CA ASP A 409 27.51 3.77 19.51
C ASP A 409 26.53 4.94 19.76
N GLU A 410 25.42 5.01 19.03
CA GLU A 410 24.38 6.02 19.27
C GLU A 410 23.63 5.80 20.58
N SER A 411 23.43 4.54 21.00
CA SER A 411 22.76 4.22 22.27
C SER A 411 23.63 4.57 23.47
N HIS A 412 24.96 4.36 23.39
CA HIS A 412 25.92 4.79 24.42
C HIS A 412 25.88 6.30 24.69
N GLN A 413 25.59 7.10 23.66
CA GLN A 413 25.50 8.55 23.81
C GLN A 413 24.21 9.01 24.51
N ARG A 414 23.18 8.16 24.56
CA ARG A 414 21.84 8.52 25.05
C ARG A 414 21.40 7.79 26.31
N LEU A 415 21.86 6.56 26.53
CA LEU A 415 21.58 5.79 27.74
C LEU A 415 22.42 6.30 28.91
N ALA A 416 21.79 6.43 30.07
CA ALA A 416 22.45 6.96 31.26
C ALA A 416 22.85 5.87 32.27
N LEU A 417 22.18 4.71 32.23
CA LEU A 417 22.34 3.67 33.25
C LEU A 417 23.38 2.63 32.82
N PRO A 418 24.40 2.32 33.65
CA PRO A 418 25.47 1.39 33.28
C PRO A 418 24.99 -0.01 32.88
N HIS A 419 23.94 -0.53 33.53
CA HIS A 419 23.41 -1.87 33.22
C HIS A 419 22.66 -1.92 31.88
N GLU A 420 22.08 -0.80 31.42
CA GLU A 420 21.47 -0.71 30.10
C GLU A 420 22.56 -0.73 29.02
N ILE A 421 23.64 0.03 29.23
CA ILE A 421 24.81 0.07 28.35
C ILE A 421 25.44 -1.34 28.24
N GLU A 422 25.60 -2.05 29.36
CA GLU A 422 26.14 -3.41 29.40
C GLU A 422 25.25 -4.41 28.64
N ALA A 423 23.92 -4.28 28.72
CA ALA A 423 22.99 -5.11 27.97
C ALA A 423 23.13 -4.90 26.45
N ILE A 424 23.24 -3.64 26.01
CA ILE A 424 23.46 -3.29 24.59
C ILE A 424 24.81 -3.84 24.10
N ASP A 425 25.87 -3.73 24.90
CA ASP A 425 27.19 -4.26 24.57
C ASP A 425 27.18 -5.78 24.39
N THR A 426 26.48 -6.48 25.28
CA THR A 426 26.32 -7.93 25.21
C THR A 426 25.62 -8.38 23.92
N LEU A 427 24.54 -7.67 23.54
CA LEU A 427 23.80 -7.97 22.32
C LEU A 427 24.60 -7.66 21.05
N ALA A 428 25.33 -6.53 21.03
CA ALA A 428 26.15 -6.15 19.89
C ALA A 428 27.38 -7.06 19.69
N ALA A 429 27.95 -7.59 20.78
CA ALA A 429 29.14 -8.44 20.74
C ALA A 429 28.91 -9.76 19.99
N TRP A 430 27.69 -10.32 20.01
CA TRP A 430 27.37 -11.58 19.34
C TRP A 430 27.65 -11.53 17.83
N LEU A 431 27.36 -10.41 17.16
CA LEU A 431 27.62 -10.25 15.73
C LEU A 431 29.12 -10.30 15.39
N HIS A 432 30.01 -10.01 16.34
CA HIS A 432 31.45 -10.02 16.10
C HIS A 432 32.10 -11.39 16.26
N SER A 433 31.45 -12.36 16.94
CA SER A 433 32.08 -13.66 17.25
C SER A 433 31.85 -14.76 16.22
N GLY A 434 30.83 -14.63 15.35
CA GLY A 434 30.50 -15.68 14.36
C GLY A 434 30.17 -17.05 14.96
N ASP A 435 29.96 -17.13 16.27
CA ASP A 435 29.79 -18.38 17.02
C ASP A 435 28.31 -18.62 17.37
N PRO A 436 27.65 -19.61 16.75
CA PRO A 436 26.25 -19.93 17.01
C PRO A 436 26.00 -20.60 18.38
N THR A 437 27.02 -20.81 19.23
CA THR A 437 26.89 -21.56 20.48
C THR A 437 26.72 -20.73 21.76
N LEU A 438 26.65 -19.40 21.67
CA LEU A 438 26.29 -18.57 22.83
C LEU A 438 24.78 -18.71 23.14
N PRO A 439 24.40 -18.86 24.41
CA PRO A 439 23.05 -19.29 24.79
C PRO A 439 21.99 -18.31 24.28
N ASN A 440 20.90 -18.85 23.74
CA ASN A 440 19.69 -18.10 23.42
C ASN A 440 19.36 -17.14 24.57
N ALA A 441 19.14 -15.88 24.25
CA ALA A 441 18.53 -14.91 25.16
C ALA A 441 17.02 -15.20 25.38
N ASP A 442 16.66 -16.48 25.53
CA ASP A 442 15.33 -16.95 25.96
C ASP A 442 15.24 -17.06 27.49
N GLY A 443 16.26 -16.61 28.22
CA GLY A 443 16.22 -16.44 29.68
C GLY A 443 15.63 -15.07 30.04
N GLY A 444 14.34 -15.05 30.38
CA GLY A 444 13.54 -13.86 30.59
C GLY A 444 14.21 -12.71 31.37
N LEU A 445 14.34 -11.58 30.68
CA LEU A 445 14.56 -10.26 31.30
C LEU A 445 13.29 -9.68 31.96
N PHE A 446 12.15 -10.38 31.87
CA PHE A 446 10.88 -10.00 32.50
C PHE A 446 10.10 -11.20 33.02
N THR A 447 10.58 -11.87 34.08
CA THR A 447 9.70 -12.68 34.93
C THR A 447 9.27 -11.84 36.13
N THR A 448 8.01 -11.38 36.12
CA THR A 448 7.35 -10.80 37.29
C THR A 448 7.44 -11.77 38.46
N GLY A 449 8.03 -11.34 39.56
CA GLY A 449 8.19 -12.14 40.76
C GLY A 449 6.84 -12.55 41.36
N HIS A 450 6.49 -13.83 41.23
CA HIS A 450 5.62 -14.50 42.17
C HIS A 450 6.49 -15.32 43.12
N THR A 451 6.80 -14.72 44.27
CA THR A 451 7.32 -15.38 45.46
C THR A 451 6.34 -16.47 45.89
N THR A 452 6.66 -17.73 45.58
CA THR A 452 6.00 -18.87 46.22
C THR A 452 6.89 -19.31 47.39
N THR A 453 6.57 -18.82 48.57
CA THR A 453 7.17 -19.20 49.85
C THR A 453 6.90 -20.69 50.11
N LYS A 454 7.92 -21.54 49.97
CA LYS A 454 7.91 -22.90 50.52
C LYS A 454 8.05 -22.81 52.04
N HIS A 455 6.94 -22.88 52.76
CA HIS A 455 6.94 -23.23 54.19
C HIS A 455 6.92 -24.74 54.34
N ASN A 456 7.91 -25.25 55.09
CA ASN A 456 8.12 -26.66 55.36
C ASN A 456 7.70 -26.93 56.81
N HIS A 457 6.53 -27.54 57.05
CA HIS A 457 6.22 -28.15 58.34
C HIS A 457 5.34 -29.41 58.20
N ARG A 458 6.02 -30.54 58.46
CA ARG A 458 5.60 -31.74 59.22
C ARG A 458 4.10 -31.96 59.50
N ALA A 459 3.64 -33.13 59.05
CA ALA A 459 2.97 -34.22 59.78
C ALA A 459 2.01 -33.92 60.96
N VAL A 460 0.89 -34.68 60.93
CA VAL A 460 0.07 -35.31 62.02
C VAL A 460 -1.42 -35.11 61.66
N ILE A 461 -2.12 -36.16 61.18
CA ILE A 461 -3.18 -36.93 61.89
C ILE A 461 -4.17 -35.96 62.57
N GLU A 462 -5.42 -35.79 62.12
CA GLU A 462 -6.54 -36.75 62.12
C GLU A 462 -7.70 -36.21 61.26
#